data_AF-A0A7S0QU33-F1
#
_entry.id   AF-A0A7S0QU33-F1
#
_cell.length_a   1.000
_cell.length_b   1.000
_cell.length_c   1.000
_cell.angle_alpha   90.00
_cell.angle_beta   90.00
_cell.angle_gamma   90.00
#
_symmetry.space_group_name_H-M   'P 1'
#
loop_
_entity.id
_entity.type
_entity.pdbx_description
1 polymer ?
#
loop_
_entity_poly.entity_id
_entity_poly.type
_entity_poly.pdbx_seq_one_letter_code
_entity_poly.pdbx_strand_id
1 'polypeptide(L)'
;GFTYGPTAASNIVRVFYNPSFVDVTREAMHMSDDLSAAGIAHEIFTDYSASTWASHGSRSVIIIPELETSSLLPSMAAASRTSLREWVASGGLLVIGNCGGGNEVSLLNSVFSLSLTSCGDYHGGSTIWSLLPGPLPAWSHFDSTSSPSPLPAMSAVRPVCVSSLPTGAIGSYASSGSSSGAAVFEWPFGSGKVIGLAFDWFETSRSAWSSVLTQSASYSASSAGLTAAPTASPTVAGFTYGPTAAPTSIDVFEEDLHQDLFYGLAYSSPTGAPPTLSSPPTALTGAPTMASSPTSANSLQAQPDYQACIALPSTCTVLWLASNSLTGS
;
A
#
# COMPACT_ATOMS: atom_id res chain seq x y z
N GLY A 1 8.59 48.56 12.87
CA GLY A 1 8.02 47.50 13.71
C GLY A 1 7.67 46.34 12.80
N PHE A 2 8.19 45.16 13.08
CA PHE A 2 7.81 43.96 12.33
C PHE A 2 6.46 43.48 12.84
N THR A 3 5.45 43.49 11.99
CA THR A 3 4.15 42.88 12.25
C THR A 3 4.32 41.38 12.09
N TYR A 4 4.23 40.62 13.18
CA TYR A 4 4.10 39.18 13.09
C TYR A 4 2.78 38.88 12.39
N GLY A 5 2.83 38.19 11.26
CA GLY A 5 1.63 37.66 10.61
C GLY A 5 0.87 36.70 11.53
N PRO A 6 -0.38 36.34 11.21
CA PRO A 6 -1.14 35.40 12.02
C PRO A 6 -0.33 34.13 12.22
N THR A 7 -0.15 33.73 13.49
CA THR A 7 0.43 32.45 13.87
C THR A 7 -0.29 31.37 13.08
N ALA A 8 0.44 30.62 12.26
CA ALA A 8 -0.15 29.49 11.54
C ALA A 8 -0.89 28.62 12.58
N ALA A 9 -2.15 28.29 12.30
CA ALA A 9 -2.89 27.38 13.17
C ALA A 9 -2.05 26.11 13.38
N SER A 10 -1.86 25.69 14.63
CA SER A 10 -1.06 24.51 14.93
C SER A 10 -1.63 23.32 14.17
N ASN A 11 -0.81 22.59 13.43
CA ASN A 11 -1.25 21.36 12.80
C ASN A 11 -1.75 20.41 13.90
N ILE A 12 -2.95 19.86 13.72
CA ILE A 12 -3.43 18.81 14.64
C ILE A 12 -2.73 17.52 14.23
N VAL A 13 -1.94 16.94 15.15
CA VAL A 13 -1.28 15.66 14.95
C VAL A 13 -2.19 14.55 15.45
N ARG A 14 -2.34 13.48 14.66
CA ARG A 14 -3.17 12.32 15.00
C ARG A 14 -2.40 11.04 14.77
N VAL A 15 -2.50 10.10 15.70
CA VAL A 15 -1.84 8.80 15.62
C VAL A 15 -2.91 7.71 15.48
N PHE A 16 -2.77 6.88 14.44
CA PHE A 16 -3.63 5.73 14.22
C PHE A 16 -3.30 4.62 15.22
N TYR A 17 -4.34 4.08 15.87
CA TYR A 17 -4.22 3.25 17.09
C TYR A 17 -5.20 2.08 17.12
N ASN A 18 -5.58 1.59 15.95
CA ASN A 18 -6.48 0.47 15.87
C ASN A 18 -5.71 -0.85 16.15
N PRO A 19 -6.00 -1.56 17.26
CA PRO A 19 -5.26 -2.76 17.66
C PRO A 19 -5.47 -3.94 16.72
N SER A 20 -6.40 -3.86 15.75
CA SER A 20 -6.51 -4.85 14.69
C SER A 20 -5.40 -4.75 13.65
N PHE A 21 -4.66 -3.64 13.59
CA PHE A 21 -3.66 -3.39 12.56
C PHE A 21 -2.30 -2.99 13.13
N VAL A 22 -2.25 -2.15 14.18
CA VAL A 22 -1.00 -1.71 14.80
C VAL A 22 -0.83 -2.35 16.17
N ASP A 23 0.41 -2.61 16.59
CA ASP A 23 0.67 -2.97 17.99
C ASP A 23 0.65 -1.69 18.85
N VAL A 24 -0.46 -1.56 19.58
CA VAL A 24 -0.77 -0.40 20.43
C VAL A 24 0.01 -0.38 21.74
N THR A 25 0.74 -1.46 22.05
CA THR A 25 1.55 -1.60 23.27
C THR A 25 3.03 -1.35 23.03
N ARG A 26 3.45 -1.25 21.76
CA ARG A 26 4.83 -0.94 21.36
C ARG A 26 4.88 0.20 20.36
N GLU A 27 4.79 -0.06 19.06
CA GLU A 27 5.12 0.90 18.00
C GLU A 27 4.25 2.15 18.08
N ALA A 28 2.93 1.99 18.19
CA ALA A 28 2.04 3.14 18.32
C ALA A 28 2.28 3.91 19.63
N MET A 29 2.49 3.19 20.74
CA MET A 29 2.80 3.76 22.05
C MET A 29 4.10 4.56 22.02
N HIS A 30 5.16 3.98 21.47
CA HIS A 30 6.48 4.60 21.39
C HIS A 30 6.48 5.83 20.48
N MET A 31 5.74 5.81 19.36
CA MET A 31 5.56 7.00 18.52
C MET A 31 4.82 8.11 19.30
N SER A 32 3.77 7.79 20.06
CA SER A 32 3.06 8.75 20.91
C SER A 32 3.91 9.28 22.06
N ASP A 33 4.73 8.43 22.67
CA ASP A 33 5.69 8.82 23.72
C ASP A 33 6.72 9.81 23.17
N ASP A 34 7.25 9.56 21.96
CA ASP A 34 8.21 10.45 21.31
C ASP A 34 7.57 11.83 20.99
N LEU A 35 6.33 11.85 20.52
CA LEU A 35 5.58 13.10 20.31
C LEU A 35 5.34 13.84 21.62
N SER A 36 4.92 13.12 22.67
CA SER A 36 4.70 13.70 24.00
C SER A 36 5.99 14.27 24.60
N ALA A 37 7.10 13.55 24.47
CA ALA A 37 8.42 13.97 24.94
C ALA A 37 8.91 15.24 24.21
N ALA A 38 8.52 15.43 22.94
CA ALA A 38 8.78 16.65 22.19
C ALA A 38 7.78 17.78 22.45
N GLY A 39 6.78 17.57 23.31
CA GLY A 39 5.73 18.56 23.60
C GLY A 39 4.72 18.74 22.47
N ILE A 40 4.61 17.78 21.55
CA ILE A 40 3.67 17.79 20.44
C ILE A 40 2.34 17.18 20.91
N ALA A 41 1.34 18.03 21.07
CA ALA A 41 -0.03 17.60 21.35
C ALA A 41 -0.56 16.76 20.17
N HIS A 42 -1.12 15.60 20.48
CA HIS A 42 -1.68 14.71 19.48
C HIS A 42 -2.95 14.03 19.98
N GLU A 43 -3.79 13.62 19.03
CA GLU A 43 -5.00 12.83 19.27
C GLU A 43 -4.80 11.40 18.80
N ILE A 44 -5.52 10.48 19.42
CA ILE A 44 -5.54 9.07 19.04
C ILE A 44 -6.85 8.79 18.30
N PHE A 45 -6.79 8.01 17.22
CA PHE A 45 -7.98 7.56 16.50
C PHE A 45 -7.82 6.12 16.00
N THR A 46 -8.94 5.41 15.84
CA THR A 46 -8.95 3.99 15.44
C THR A 46 -9.78 3.72 14.18
N ASP A 47 -10.62 4.66 13.76
CA ASP A 47 -11.46 4.50 12.58
C ASP A 47 -10.66 4.78 11.29
N TYR A 48 -11.01 4.06 10.24
CA TYR A 48 -10.41 4.15 8.90
C TYR A 48 -11.48 4.32 7.81
N SER A 49 -12.68 4.73 8.19
CA SER A 49 -13.77 5.06 7.27
C SER A 49 -13.46 6.29 6.42
N ALA A 50 -14.13 6.38 5.27
CA ALA A 50 -14.05 7.56 4.39
C ALA A 50 -14.40 8.87 5.11
N SER A 51 -15.39 8.84 6.00
CA SER A 51 -15.80 10.00 6.80
C SER A 51 -14.73 10.46 7.78
N THR A 52 -13.99 9.53 8.37
CA THR A 52 -12.91 9.87 9.32
C THR A 52 -11.79 10.61 8.62
N TRP A 53 -11.30 10.11 7.47
CA TRP A 53 -10.28 10.81 6.68
C TRP A 53 -10.72 12.22 6.26
N ALA A 54 -11.97 12.35 5.80
CA ALA A 54 -12.53 13.65 5.41
C ALA A 54 -12.67 14.63 6.60
N SER A 55 -12.82 14.12 7.82
CA SER A 55 -13.03 14.95 9.02
C SER A 55 -11.75 15.61 9.56
N HIS A 56 -10.57 15.09 9.22
CA HIS A 56 -9.31 15.50 9.85
C HIS A 56 -8.82 16.91 9.45
N GLY A 57 -9.45 17.52 8.44
CA GLY A 57 -9.07 18.82 7.92
C GLY A 57 -7.78 18.74 7.07
N SER A 58 -7.63 19.66 6.12
CA SER A 58 -6.52 19.61 5.15
C SER A 58 -5.18 20.11 5.68
N ARG A 59 -5.06 20.47 6.96
CA ARG A 59 -3.80 20.92 7.61
C ARG A 59 -3.52 20.15 8.89
N SER A 60 -3.79 18.85 8.86
CA SER A 60 -3.46 17.93 9.94
C SER A 60 -2.32 17.00 9.54
N VAL A 61 -1.65 16.45 10.54
CA VAL A 61 -0.71 15.35 10.37
C VAL A 61 -1.39 14.08 10.82
N ILE A 62 -1.34 13.04 10.00
CA ILE A 62 -1.75 11.69 10.37
C ILE A 62 -0.50 10.83 10.37
N ILE A 63 -0.26 10.17 11.49
CA ILE A 63 0.82 9.22 11.70
C ILE A 63 0.18 7.83 11.74
N ILE A 64 0.60 6.97 10.82
CA ILE A 64 0.29 5.54 10.82
C ILE A 64 1.55 4.82 11.31
N PRO A 65 1.54 4.26 12.52
CA PRO A 65 2.60 3.36 12.98
C PRO A 65 2.73 2.15 12.07
N GLU A 66 3.71 1.28 12.35
CA GLU A 66 3.76 -0.02 11.68
C GLU A 66 2.44 -0.80 11.86
N LEU A 67 1.92 -1.29 10.75
CA LEU A 67 0.77 -2.18 10.63
C LEU A 67 1.20 -3.62 10.96
N GLU A 68 1.81 -3.80 12.13
CA GLU A 68 2.45 -5.03 12.59
C GLU A 68 1.45 -6.17 12.85
N THR A 69 0.23 -5.84 13.26
CA THR A 69 -0.76 -6.86 13.63
C THR A 69 -1.49 -7.41 12.41
N SER A 70 -1.79 -6.57 11.42
CA SER A 70 -2.45 -6.98 10.18
C SER A 70 -2.41 -5.89 9.12
N SER A 71 -2.65 -6.27 7.87
CA SER A 71 -2.82 -5.33 6.76
C SER A 71 -4.10 -4.51 6.92
N LEU A 72 -3.98 -3.18 6.91
CA LEU A 72 -5.13 -2.28 6.85
C LEU A 72 -5.86 -2.35 5.50
N LEU A 73 -5.12 -2.62 4.42
CA LEU A 73 -5.60 -2.47 3.05
C LEU A 73 -6.85 -3.32 2.73
N PRO A 74 -6.91 -4.63 3.08
CA PRO A 74 -8.09 -5.46 2.82
C PRO A 74 -9.34 -5.02 3.59
N SER A 75 -9.17 -4.35 4.73
CA SER A 75 -10.28 -3.86 5.55
C SER A 75 -10.83 -2.52 5.05
N MET A 76 -10.06 -1.77 4.26
CA MET A 76 -10.53 -0.49 3.71
C MET A 76 -11.51 -0.70 2.56
N ALA A 77 -12.66 -0.04 2.63
CA ALA A 77 -13.51 0.14 1.46
C ALA A 77 -12.81 1.02 0.40
N ALA A 78 -13.21 0.89 -0.87
CA ALA A 78 -12.68 1.73 -1.94
C ALA A 78 -12.83 3.22 -1.64
N ALA A 79 -13.98 3.64 -1.10
CA ALA A 79 -14.23 5.02 -0.68
C ALA A 79 -13.27 5.49 0.42
N SER A 80 -12.88 4.61 1.36
CA SER A 80 -11.89 4.96 2.39
C SER A 80 -10.52 5.24 1.79
N ARG A 81 -10.07 4.41 0.84
CA ARG A 81 -8.79 4.62 0.14
C ARG A 81 -8.80 5.92 -0.66
N THR A 82 -9.87 6.18 -1.40
CA THR A 82 -10.06 7.44 -2.13
C THR A 82 -10.03 8.63 -1.19
N SER A 83 -10.75 8.57 -0.06
CA SER A 83 -10.79 9.67 0.91
C SER A 83 -9.42 9.95 1.55
N LEU A 84 -8.64 8.90 1.89
CA LEU A 84 -7.26 9.07 2.38
C LEU A 84 -6.38 9.77 1.32
N ARG A 85 -6.44 9.31 0.06
CA ARG A 85 -5.70 9.92 -1.06
C ARG A 85 -6.09 11.38 -1.26
N GLU A 86 -7.38 11.69 -1.27
CA GLU A 86 -7.91 13.05 -1.46
C GLU A 86 -7.57 13.97 -0.29
N TRP A 87 -7.57 13.45 0.94
CA TRP A 87 -7.14 14.20 2.12
C TRP A 87 -5.67 14.64 2.01
N VAL A 88 -4.76 13.73 1.62
CA VAL A 88 -3.35 14.12 1.35
C VAL A 88 -3.29 15.13 0.21
N ALA A 89 -3.97 14.86 -0.91
CA ALA A 89 -3.98 15.79 -2.05
C ALA A 89 -4.47 17.20 -1.69
N SER A 90 -5.33 17.32 -0.69
CA SER A 90 -5.90 18.59 -0.22
C SER A 90 -5.00 19.36 0.74
N GLY A 91 -3.88 18.79 1.19
CA GLY A 91 -2.95 19.44 2.13
C GLY A 91 -2.52 18.58 3.32
N GLY A 92 -3.11 17.39 3.50
CA GLY A 92 -2.77 16.49 4.59
C GLY A 92 -1.31 16.03 4.54
N LEU A 93 -0.71 15.82 5.71
CA LEU A 93 0.60 15.19 5.85
C LEU A 93 0.45 13.78 6.39
N LEU A 94 0.71 12.77 5.55
CA LEU A 94 0.78 11.38 5.98
C LEU A 94 2.22 11.03 6.37
N VAL A 95 2.42 10.57 7.60
CA VAL A 95 3.66 9.95 8.06
C VAL A 95 3.39 8.47 8.31
N ILE A 96 4.22 7.57 7.77
CA ILE A 96 4.03 6.13 7.95
C ILE A 96 5.33 5.46 8.40
N GLY A 97 5.25 4.66 9.47
CA GLY A 97 6.35 3.85 9.99
C GLY A 97 6.68 2.65 9.10
N ASN A 98 7.80 1.98 9.37
CA ASN A 98 8.34 0.83 8.62
C ASN A 98 8.08 0.81 7.10
N CYS A 99 8.40 1.92 6.43
CA CYS A 99 7.86 2.20 5.09
C CYS A 99 8.42 1.36 3.94
N GLY A 100 9.41 0.48 4.17
CA GLY A 100 10.08 -0.30 3.11
C GLY A 100 9.68 -1.76 3.05
N GLY A 101 8.64 -2.21 3.75
CA GLY A 101 8.17 -3.58 3.69
C GLY A 101 6.67 -3.75 3.87
N GLY A 102 6.23 -5.01 3.78
CA GLY A 102 4.97 -5.49 4.36
C GLY A 102 3.70 -4.73 3.99
N ASN A 103 2.97 -4.35 5.02
CA ASN A 103 1.60 -3.86 4.95
C ASN A 103 1.54 -2.38 4.54
N GLU A 104 2.57 -1.61 4.87
CA GLU A 104 2.71 -0.18 4.65
C GLU A 104 2.99 0.12 3.18
N VAL A 105 3.97 -0.59 2.60
CA VAL A 105 4.24 -0.51 1.16
C VAL A 105 3.01 -0.91 0.36
N SER A 106 2.33 -1.97 0.77
CA SER A 106 1.09 -2.43 0.11
C SER A 106 -0.01 -1.37 0.19
N LEU A 107 -0.20 -0.75 1.35
CA LEU A 107 -1.14 0.35 1.55
C LEU A 107 -0.80 1.55 0.65
N LEU A 108 0.47 2.00 0.67
CA LEU A 108 0.93 3.13 -0.12
C LEU A 108 0.78 2.88 -1.62
N ASN A 109 1.21 1.72 -2.10
CA ASN A 109 1.08 1.33 -3.51
C ASN A 109 -0.37 1.30 -3.95
N SER A 110 -1.29 0.78 -3.14
CA SER A 110 -2.70 0.72 -3.49
C SER A 110 -3.40 2.09 -3.43
N VAL A 111 -3.17 2.88 -2.36
CA VAL A 111 -3.85 4.18 -2.16
C VAL A 111 -3.35 5.22 -3.15
N PHE A 112 -2.05 5.23 -3.45
CA PHE A 112 -1.43 6.28 -4.26
C PHE A 112 -1.02 5.81 -5.66
N SER A 113 -1.36 4.58 -6.04
CA SER A 113 -0.98 3.97 -7.33
C SER A 113 0.53 4.00 -7.55
N LEU A 114 1.28 3.59 -6.53
CA LEU A 114 2.74 3.54 -6.53
C LEU A 114 3.26 2.13 -6.82
N SER A 115 4.57 2.03 -6.99
CA SER A 115 5.30 0.76 -7.14
C SER A 115 6.57 0.78 -6.27
N LEU A 116 6.42 1.22 -5.02
CA LEU A 116 7.49 1.20 -4.03
C LEU A 116 7.95 -0.23 -3.78
N THR A 117 9.26 -0.42 -3.63
CA THR A 117 9.87 -1.70 -3.32
C THR A 117 10.87 -1.58 -2.16
N SER A 118 11.03 -2.66 -1.41
CA SER A 118 12.04 -2.75 -0.34
C SER A 118 13.45 -2.66 -0.91
N CYS A 119 14.35 -1.94 -0.25
CA CYS A 119 15.80 -1.95 -0.53
C CYS A 119 16.58 -2.84 0.45
N GLY A 120 15.91 -3.87 0.96
CA GLY A 120 16.44 -4.84 1.92
C GLY A 120 15.96 -4.58 3.34
N ASP A 121 16.20 -5.57 4.19
CA ASP A 121 15.88 -5.54 5.61
C ASP A 121 17.18 -5.46 6.42
N TYR A 122 17.37 -4.37 7.16
CA TYR A 122 18.59 -4.14 7.92
C TYR A 122 18.33 -4.47 9.38
N HIS A 123 18.78 -5.66 9.78
CA HIS A 123 18.67 -6.15 11.15
C HIS A 123 20.01 -6.14 11.88
N GLY A 124 19.94 -6.01 13.21
CA GLY A 124 21.11 -6.21 14.09
C GLY A 124 21.97 -4.99 14.36
N GLY A 125 21.52 -3.76 14.05
CA GLY A 125 22.12 -2.55 14.62
C GLY A 125 23.51 -2.18 14.13
N SER A 126 23.86 -2.53 12.87
CA SER A 126 25.16 -2.20 12.28
C SER A 126 25.15 -1.05 11.27
N THR A 127 23.98 -0.71 10.71
CA THR A 127 23.86 0.24 9.61
C THR A 127 23.51 1.64 10.08
N ILE A 128 24.41 2.59 9.84
CA ILE A 128 24.22 4.01 10.12
C ILE A 128 23.58 4.69 8.90
N TRP A 129 22.67 5.63 9.13
CA TRP A 129 21.97 6.36 8.07
C TRP A 129 22.39 7.82 8.07
N SER A 130 22.91 8.29 6.94
CA SER A 130 23.36 9.67 6.78
C SER A 130 22.32 10.47 6.02
N LEU A 131 22.14 11.72 6.41
CA LEU A 131 21.37 12.66 5.62
C LEU A 131 22.01 12.80 4.24
N LEU A 132 21.21 12.68 3.18
CA LEU A 132 21.68 12.81 1.81
C LEU A 132 22.06 14.27 1.52
N PRO A 133 23.26 14.54 0.99
CA PRO A 133 23.68 15.90 0.67
C PRO A 133 23.00 16.39 -0.62
N GLY A 134 22.60 17.66 -0.67
CA GLY A 134 22.14 18.29 -1.90
C GLY A 134 21.28 19.53 -1.66
N PRO A 135 21.00 20.31 -2.72
CA PRO A 135 19.96 21.31 -2.66
C PRO A 135 18.62 20.61 -2.43
N LEU A 136 18.03 20.84 -1.27
CA LEU A 136 16.72 20.30 -0.95
C LEU A 136 15.66 21.13 -1.67
N PRO A 137 14.61 20.50 -2.21
CA PRO A 137 13.43 21.22 -2.64
C PRO A 137 12.88 22.08 -1.51
N ALA A 138 12.32 23.26 -1.80
CA ALA A 138 11.80 24.18 -0.77
C ALA A 138 10.69 23.58 0.11
N TRP A 139 10.06 22.49 -0.34
CA TRP A 139 9.08 21.74 0.44
C TRP A 139 9.70 20.70 1.36
N SER A 140 10.95 20.27 1.15
CA SER A 140 11.62 19.33 2.04
C SER A 140 12.01 20.04 3.32
N HIS A 141 11.95 19.29 4.43
CA HIS A 141 12.20 19.82 5.76
C HIS A 141 13.31 19.05 6.49
N PHE A 142 13.97 18.12 5.80
CA PHE A 142 15.11 17.39 6.33
C PHE A 142 16.42 18.00 5.83
N ASP A 143 16.96 18.98 6.54
CA ASP A 143 18.16 19.74 6.15
C ASP A 143 19.36 19.54 7.08
N SER A 144 20.56 19.88 6.61
CA SER A 144 21.80 19.67 7.35
C SER A 144 21.98 20.56 8.59
N THR A 145 21.10 21.54 8.79
CA THR A 145 21.14 22.48 9.92
C THR A 145 20.19 22.10 11.05
N SER A 146 19.09 21.43 10.73
CA SER A 146 18.02 21.10 11.66
C SER A 146 17.85 19.60 11.89
N SER A 147 18.23 18.77 10.91
CA SER A 147 17.98 17.33 10.98
C SER A 147 19.11 16.57 11.65
N PRO A 148 18.78 15.58 12.48
CA PRO A 148 19.79 14.75 13.13
C PRO A 148 20.55 13.94 12.08
N SER A 149 21.88 14.03 12.07
CA SER A 149 22.71 13.20 11.20
C SER A 149 24.06 12.92 11.88
N PRO A 150 24.53 11.67 11.91
CA PRO A 150 23.85 10.48 11.37
C PRO A 150 22.70 9.99 12.27
N LEU A 151 21.77 9.22 11.70
CA LEU A 151 20.87 8.37 12.49
C LEU A 151 21.62 7.10 12.88
N PRO A 152 21.54 6.69 14.17
CA PRO A 152 22.22 5.51 14.64
C PRO A 152 21.62 4.26 14.02
N ALA A 153 22.43 3.20 14.07
CA ALA A 153 21.98 1.89 13.68
C ALA A 153 20.97 1.34 14.68
N MET A 154 19.89 0.78 14.15
CA MET A 154 18.79 0.17 14.90
C MET A 154 18.66 -1.30 14.50
N SER A 155 17.98 -2.08 15.33
CA SER A 155 17.82 -3.51 15.14
C SER A 155 16.84 -3.90 14.03
N ALA A 156 16.02 -2.97 13.55
CA ALA A 156 15.20 -3.13 12.35
C ALA A 156 14.98 -1.79 11.62
N VAL A 157 15.51 -1.71 10.39
CA VAL A 157 15.24 -0.61 9.46
C VAL A 157 14.99 -1.20 8.07
N ARG A 158 13.83 -0.92 7.47
CA ARG A 158 13.48 -1.39 6.12
C ARG A 158 13.32 -0.20 5.18
N PRO A 159 14.39 0.23 4.49
CA PRO A 159 14.32 1.35 3.55
C PRO A 159 13.56 1.00 2.28
N VAL A 160 13.02 2.02 1.62
CA VAL A 160 12.47 1.94 0.26
C VAL A 160 13.58 2.10 -0.77
N CYS A 161 13.54 1.38 -1.89
CA CYS A 161 14.46 1.62 -3.01
C CYS A 161 14.29 3.04 -3.55
N VAL A 162 15.36 3.83 -3.60
CA VAL A 162 15.35 5.17 -4.21
C VAL A 162 14.88 5.10 -5.68
N SER A 163 15.22 4.02 -6.40
CA SER A 163 14.76 3.77 -7.76
C SER A 163 13.26 3.48 -7.90
N SER A 164 12.59 3.13 -6.80
CA SER A 164 11.14 2.87 -6.79
C SER A 164 10.32 4.07 -6.34
N LEU A 165 10.98 5.15 -5.87
CA LEU A 165 10.30 6.35 -5.43
C LEU A 165 9.56 7.01 -6.61
N PRO A 166 8.33 7.52 -6.39
CA PRO A 166 7.59 8.22 -7.43
C PRO A 166 8.31 9.48 -7.91
N THR A 167 7.94 9.95 -9.10
CA THR A 167 8.46 11.21 -9.63
C THR A 167 8.22 12.35 -8.65
N GLY A 168 9.27 13.13 -8.37
CA GLY A 168 9.25 14.26 -7.46
C GLY A 168 9.46 13.89 -5.98
N ALA A 169 9.50 12.60 -5.63
CA ALA A 169 9.94 12.18 -4.31
C ALA A 169 11.47 12.27 -4.18
N ILE A 170 11.94 12.39 -2.94
CA ILE A 170 13.35 12.32 -2.59
C ILE A 170 13.55 11.32 -1.45
N GLY A 171 14.72 10.67 -1.42
CA GLY A 171 15.23 10.07 -0.20
C GLY A 171 15.95 11.15 0.61
N SER A 172 15.67 11.24 1.91
CA SER A 172 16.32 12.19 2.82
C SER A 172 17.48 11.53 3.58
N TYR A 173 17.38 10.24 3.89
CA TYR A 173 18.43 9.47 4.57
C TYR A 173 18.76 8.20 3.80
N ALA A 174 20.05 7.89 3.67
CA ALA A 174 20.54 6.65 3.04
C ALA A 174 21.64 5.99 3.87
N SER A 175 21.89 4.70 3.64
CA SER A 175 22.90 3.97 4.41
C SER A 175 24.30 4.48 4.07
N SER A 176 25.17 4.55 5.08
CA SER A 176 26.57 4.94 4.87
C SER A 176 27.25 3.94 3.94
N GLY A 177 27.50 4.35 2.68
CA GLY A 177 28.13 3.50 1.66
C GLY A 177 27.17 2.96 0.58
N SER A 178 25.86 3.19 0.68
CA SER A 178 24.91 2.95 -0.41
C SER A 178 23.79 3.98 -0.45
N SER A 179 23.58 4.59 -1.62
CA SER A 179 22.45 5.50 -1.86
C SER A 179 21.23 4.79 -2.44
N SER A 180 21.20 3.45 -2.46
CA SER A 180 20.11 2.70 -3.10
C SER A 180 18.83 2.65 -2.25
N GLY A 181 18.95 2.74 -0.92
CA GLY A 181 17.83 2.67 0.02
C GLY A 181 17.61 3.99 0.76
N ALA A 182 16.36 4.48 0.74
CA ALA A 182 15.90 5.61 1.52
C ALA A 182 15.31 5.15 2.86
N ALA A 183 16.01 5.44 3.95
CA ALA A 183 15.54 5.24 5.32
C ALA A 183 14.42 6.23 5.72
N VAL A 184 14.43 7.39 5.06
CA VAL A 184 13.35 8.35 5.10
C VAL A 184 13.15 8.82 3.67
N PHE A 185 11.91 8.82 3.20
CA PHE A 185 11.58 9.48 1.94
C PHE A 185 10.50 10.52 2.16
N GLU A 186 10.50 11.54 1.32
CA GLU A 186 9.47 12.56 1.26
C GLU A 186 8.92 12.63 -0.16
N TRP A 187 7.59 12.66 -0.29
CA TRP A 187 6.92 12.76 -1.58
C TRP A 187 5.78 13.80 -1.54
N PRO A 188 5.90 14.93 -2.25
CA PRO A 188 4.79 15.86 -2.39
C PRO A 188 3.65 15.20 -3.19
N PHE A 189 2.41 15.38 -2.74
CA PHE A 189 1.23 14.85 -3.41
C PHE A 189 0.08 15.85 -3.33
N GLY A 190 -0.28 16.44 -4.48
CA GLY A 190 -1.21 17.58 -4.52
C GLY A 190 -0.66 18.74 -3.69
N SER A 191 -1.46 19.23 -2.75
CA SER A 191 -1.07 20.27 -1.78
C SER A 191 -0.49 19.70 -0.48
N GLY A 192 -0.45 18.37 -0.32
CA GLY A 192 0.06 17.69 0.86
C GLY A 192 1.33 16.90 0.57
N LYS A 193 1.62 15.92 1.43
CA LYS A 193 2.86 15.13 1.36
C LYS A 193 2.71 13.77 2.05
N VAL A 194 3.45 12.78 1.58
CA VAL A 194 3.72 11.51 2.26
C VAL A 194 5.17 11.48 2.73
N ILE A 195 5.40 11.06 3.98
CA ILE A 195 6.71 10.79 4.57
C ILE A 195 6.73 9.33 4.99
N GLY A 196 7.67 8.55 4.47
CA GLY A 196 7.92 7.20 4.95
C GLY A 196 9.13 7.17 5.88
N LEU A 197 9.01 6.49 7.01
CA LEU A 197 10.07 6.25 7.98
C LEU A 197 10.37 4.74 8.00
N ALA A 198 11.61 4.36 7.74
CA ALA A 198 12.00 2.95 7.61
C ALA A 198 12.24 2.23 8.94
N PHE A 199 12.45 2.99 10.02
CA PHE A 199 12.69 2.41 11.34
C PHE A 199 11.40 1.79 11.89
N ASP A 200 11.55 0.61 12.47
CA ASP A 200 10.52 -0.09 13.23
C ASP A 200 10.52 0.44 14.68
N TRP A 201 9.41 1.07 15.08
CA TRP A 201 9.30 1.76 16.36
C TRP A 201 9.16 0.81 17.57
N PHE A 202 9.35 -0.51 17.43
CA PHE A 202 9.22 -1.48 18.52
C PHE A 202 10.25 -1.30 19.63
N GLU A 203 11.40 -0.66 19.35
CA GLU A 203 12.47 -0.50 20.33
C GLU A 203 12.14 0.54 21.41
N THR A 204 12.54 0.24 22.65
CA THR A 204 12.39 1.15 23.78
C THR A 204 13.31 2.36 23.70
N SER A 205 14.49 2.23 23.08
CA SER A 205 15.42 3.32 22.81
C SER A 205 15.38 3.66 21.33
N ARG A 206 14.92 4.86 20.98
CA ARG A 206 14.74 5.28 19.57
C ARG A 206 15.77 6.32 19.12
N SER A 207 16.54 6.86 20.08
CA SER A 207 17.66 7.77 19.83
C SER A 207 17.28 8.89 18.85
N ALA A 208 18.11 9.17 17.84
CA ALA A 208 17.84 10.22 16.85
C ALA A 208 16.62 9.98 15.95
N TRP A 209 16.07 8.76 15.89
CA TRP A 209 14.87 8.49 15.10
C TRP A 209 13.62 9.18 15.67
N SER A 210 13.55 9.38 16.99
CA SER A 210 12.47 10.18 17.60
C SER A 210 12.49 11.64 17.11
N SER A 211 13.69 12.18 16.85
CA SER A 211 13.85 13.53 16.28
C SER A 211 13.37 13.59 14.82
N VAL A 212 13.54 12.52 14.04
CA VAL A 212 13.00 12.43 12.66
C VAL A 212 11.46 12.42 12.67
N LEU A 213 10.85 11.63 13.57
CA LEU A 213 9.40 11.59 13.72
C LEU A 213 8.84 12.95 14.14
N THR A 214 9.45 13.58 15.15
CA THR A 214 8.97 14.86 15.70
C THR A 214 9.18 16.02 14.73
N GLN A 215 10.26 15.99 13.94
CA GLN A 215 10.48 16.90 12.80
C GLN A 215 9.39 16.71 11.73
N SER A 216 9.03 15.47 11.41
CA SER A 216 7.92 15.15 10.49
C SER A 216 6.58 15.68 11.01
N ALA A 217 6.28 15.44 12.29
CA ALA A 217 5.03 15.87 12.92
C ALA A 217 4.91 17.40 13.06
N SER A 218 6.04 18.09 13.20
CA SER A 218 6.10 19.55 13.30
C SER A 218 6.08 20.25 11.95
N TYR A 219 6.10 19.51 10.84
CA TYR A 219 6.15 20.09 9.50
C TYR A 219 4.92 20.96 9.24
N SER A 220 5.14 22.26 9.21
CA SER A 220 4.16 23.25 8.77
C SER A 220 4.37 23.49 7.28
N ALA A 221 3.54 22.88 6.45
CA ALA A 221 3.49 23.21 5.03
C ALA A 221 3.11 24.69 4.88
N SER A 222 4.11 25.55 4.68
CA SER A 222 3.81 26.87 4.12
C SER A 222 3.29 26.61 2.71
N SER A 223 2.18 27.24 2.34
CA SER A 223 1.49 27.05 1.04
C SER A 223 2.32 27.48 -0.18
N ALA A 224 3.61 27.74 -0.01
CA ALA A 224 4.49 28.38 -0.97
C ALA A 224 5.33 27.42 -1.83
N GLY A 225 5.19 26.10 -1.70
CA GLY A 225 6.08 25.18 -2.43
C GLY A 225 5.59 23.77 -2.73
N LEU A 226 4.37 23.38 -2.30
CA LEU A 226 3.80 22.07 -2.61
C LEU A 226 3.00 22.15 -3.92
N THR A 227 3.70 22.28 -5.05
CA THR A 227 3.10 22.09 -6.37
C THR A 227 3.99 21.21 -7.24
N ALA A 228 3.69 19.90 -7.26
CA ALA A 228 3.93 18.91 -8.33
C ALA A 228 3.27 17.58 -7.90
N ALA A 229 2.63 16.75 -8.74
CA ALA A 229 2.55 16.60 -10.20
C ALA A 229 1.08 16.64 -10.71
N PRO A 230 0.83 16.88 -12.01
CA PRO A 230 -0.52 16.80 -12.57
C PRO A 230 -1.09 15.39 -12.41
N THR A 231 -2.32 15.31 -11.91
CA THR A 231 -3.20 14.15 -12.06
C THR A 231 -3.39 13.91 -13.55
N ALA A 232 -2.55 13.07 -14.16
CA ALA A 232 -3.00 12.29 -15.28
C ALA A 232 -3.94 11.22 -14.71
N SER A 233 -5.19 11.60 -14.42
CA SER A 233 -6.27 10.65 -14.69
C SER A 233 -6.15 10.29 -16.17
N PRO A 234 -6.17 9.02 -16.58
CA PRO A 234 -6.36 8.71 -17.99
C PRO A 234 -7.68 9.35 -18.39
N THR A 235 -7.59 10.46 -19.11
CA THR A 235 -8.74 10.95 -19.87
C THR A 235 -8.93 9.88 -20.91
N VAL A 236 -9.91 8.99 -20.70
CA VAL A 236 -10.46 8.19 -21.79
C VAL A 236 -11.02 9.24 -22.74
N ALA A 237 -10.25 9.57 -23.78
CA ALA A 237 -10.75 10.35 -24.90
C ALA A 237 -11.96 9.57 -25.42
N GLY A 238 -13.16 10.12 -25.20
CA GLY A 238 -14.37 9.59 -25.79
C GLY A 238 -14.21 9.65 -27.29
N PHE A 239 -13.86 8.53 -27.92
CA PHE A 239 -13.95 8.37 -29.35
C PHE A 239 -15.42 8.47 -29.73
N THR A 240 -15.79 9.61 -30.30
CA THR A 240 -17.06 9.73 -31.00
C THR A 240 -16.86 9.08 -32.36
N TYR A 241 -17.35 7.85 -32.54
CA TYR A 241 -17.38 7.21 -33.86
C TYR A 241 -18.41 7.95 -34.73
N GLY A 242 -17.93 8.77 -35.66
CA GLY A 242 -18.71 9.17 -36.83
C GLY A 242 -18.75 8.03 -37.85
N PRO A 243 -19.88 7.77 -38.53
CA PRO A 243 -19.99 6.66 -39.48
C PRO A 243 -19.24 7.01 -40.77
N THR A 244 -18.00 6.55 -40.91
CA THR A 244 -17.32 6.56 -42.23
C THR A 244 -16.50 5.28 -42.41
N ALA A 245 -16.85 4.52 -43.45
CA ALA A 245 -16.17 3.42 -44.14
C ALA A 245 -15.20 2.50 -43.35
N ALA A 246 -15.51 1.20 -43.37
CA ALA A 246 -14.66 0.14 -42.81
C ALA A 246 -13.28 0.05 -43.50
N PRO A 247 -12.16 0.04 -42.74
CA PRO A 247 -10.85 -0.28 -43.29
C PRO A 247 -10.70 -1.79 -43.53
N THR A 248 -10.14 -2.16 -44.69
CA THR A 248 -9.99 -3.55 -45.17
C THR A 248 -8.63 -4.19 -44.85
N SER A 249 -7.89 -3.71 -43.86
CA SER A 249 -6.65 -4.38 -43.41
C SER A 249 -6.28 -4.01 -41.98
N ILE A 250 -6.07 -5.02 -41.14
CA ILE A 250 -5.43 -4.92 -39.82
C ILE A 250 -3.98 -5.39 -40.00
N ASP A 251 -3.03 -4.50 -39.75
CA ASP A 251 -1.65 -4.86 -39.45
C ASP A 251 -1.56 -5.14 -37.94
N VAL A 252 -1.15 -6.35 -37.58
CA VAL A 252 -0.93 -6.77 -36.19
C VAL A 252 0.45 -6.28 -35.76
N PHE A 253 0.50 -5.34 -34.82
CA PHE A 253 1.68 -5.10 -34.00
C PHE A 253 1.48 -5.87 -32.68
N GLU A 254 2.36 -6.85 -32.41
CA GLU A 254 2.53 -7.43 -31.08
C GLU A 254 3.27 -6.42 -30.21
N GLU A 255 2.58 -5.88 -29.20
CA GLU A 255 3.22 -5.31 -28.02
C GLU A 255 2.52 -5.89 -26.78
N ASP A 256 3.30 -6.48 -25.89
CA ASP A 256 2.88 -7.19 -24.68
C ASP A 256 2.00 -6.31 -23.77
N LEU A 257 0.71 -6.64 -23.68
CA LEU A 257 -0.19 -6.12 -22.64
C LEU A 257 -0.53 -7.25 -21.67
N HIS A 258 0.08 -7.17 -20.48
CA HIS A 258 -0.35 -7.93 -19.31
C HIS A 258 -1.79 -7.54 -18.92
N GLN A 259 -2.56 -8.57 -18.59
CA GLN A 259 -4.00 -8.59 -18.38
C GLN A 259 -4.47 -7.65 -17.26
N ASP A 260 -5.48 -6.84 -17.53
CA ASP A 260 -6.64 -6.70 -16.65
C ASP A 260 -7.85 -6.08 -17.37
N LEU A 261 -9.05 -6.43 -16.89
CA LEU A 261 -10.41 -5.95 -17.21
C LEU A 261 -11.26 -6.82 -18.16
N PHE A 262 -11.97 -7.79 -17.57
CA PHE A 262 -13.28 -8.22 -18.07
C PHE A 262 -14.36 -7.23 -17.59
N TYR A 263 -14.83 -6.35 -18.48
CA TYR A 263 -16.15 -5.72 -18.35
C TYR A 263 -17.18 -6.61 -19.05
N GLY A 264 -18.03 -7.29 -18.27
CA GLY A 264 -19.19 -7.99 -18.80
C GLY A 264 -20.32 -7.00 -19.12
N LEU A 265 -20.45 -6.58 -20.38
CA LEU A 265 -21.69 -6.01 -20.91
C LEU A 265 -22.57 -7.16 -21.42
N ALA A 266 -23.60 -7.51 -20.66
CA ALA A 266 -24.63 -8.43 -21.12
C ALA A 266 -25.61 -7.68 -22.04
N TYR A 267 -25.53 -7.95 -23.34
CA TYR A 267 -26.63 -7.67 -24.27
C TYR A 267 -27.52 -8.92 -24.38
N SER A 268 -28.75 -8.81 -23.92
CA SER A 268 -29.81 -9.78 -24.22
C SER A 268 -30.41 -9.47 -25.59
N SER A 269 -30.42 -10.45 -26.48
CA SER A 269 -31.29 -10.48 -27.67
C SER A 269 -31.89 -11.89 -27.81
N PRO A 270 -33.15 -12.02 -28.27
CA PRO A 270 -33.98 -13.18 -27.92
C PRO A 270 -34.02 -14.26 -29.02
N THR A 271 -34.53 -15.42 -28.61
CA THR A 271 -35.11 -16.52 -29.41
C THR A 271 -34.19 -17.35 -30.31
N GLY A 272 -33.94 -18.59 -29.89
CA GLY A 272 -33.47 -19.69 -30.74
C GLY A 272 -33.45 -21.01 -29.95
N ALA A 273 -34.26 -21.99 -30.35
CA ALA A 273 -34.40 -23.29 -29.71
C ALA A 273 -33.11 -24.15 -29.82
N PRO A 274 -32.83 -25.05 -28.85
CA PRO A 274 -31.63 -25.88 -28.90
C PRO A 274 -31.79 -27.08 -29.85
N PRO A 275 -30.74 -27.48 -30.60
CA PRO A 275 -30.74 -28.75 -31.33
C PRO A 275 -30.44 -29.93 -30.39
N THR A 276 -31.18 -31.02 -30.59
CA THR A 276 -30.96 -32.32 -29.95
C THR A 276 -29.75 -33.03 -30.56
N LEU A 277 -28.78 -33.46 -29.73
CA LEU A 277 -27.70 -34.35 -30.15
C LEU A 277 -27.94 -35.78 -29.67
N SER A 278 -27.93 -36.69 -30.64
CA SER A 278 -28.04 -38.13 -30.52
C SER A 278 -26.67 -38.80 -30.27
N SER A 279 -26.71 -39.82 -29.42
CA SER A 279 -25.75 -40.94 -29.28
C SER A 279 -24.55 -40.76 -28.33
N PRO A 280 -24.34 -41.70 -27.38
CA PRO A 280 -23.20 -41.68 -26.45
C PRO A 280 -21.95 -42.35 -27.06
N PRO A 281 -20.73 -41.85 -26.77
CA PRO A 281 -19.52 -42.61 -27.02
C PRO A 281 -19.15 -43.52 -25.83
N THR A 282 -18.56 -44.65 -26.22
CA THR A 282 -18.19 -45.87 -25.50
C THR A 282 -17.15 -45.65 -24.38
N ALA A 283 -17.31 -46.38 -23.27
CA ALA A 283 -16.37 -46.43 -22.16
C ALA A 283 -15.05 -47.15 -22.54
N LEU A 284 -13.92 -46.53 -22.20
CA LEU A 284 -12.59 -47.13 -22.24
C LEU A 284 -12.19 -47.55 -20.81
N THR A 285 -12.13 -48.86 -20.60
CA THR A 285 -11.64 -49.52 -19.40
C THR A 285 -10.13 -49.71 -19.49
N GLY A 286 -9.37 -49.22 -18.51
CA GLY A 286 -7.94 -49.50 -18.40
C GLY A 286 -7.35 -48.94 -17.10
N ALA A 287 -7.36 -49.73 -16.03
CA ALA A 287 -6.66 -49.44 -14.78
C ALA A 287 -5.31 -50.16 -14.76
N PRO A 288 -4.20 -49.50 -14.40
CA PRO A 288 -2.98 -50.19 -14.02
C PRO A 288 -2.93 -50.41 -12.49
N THR A 289 -2.63 -51.65 -12.13
CA THR A 289 -2.28 -52.13 -10.79
C THR A 289 -0.90 -51.63 -10.37
N MET A 290 -0.79 -51.08 -9.15
CA MET A 290 0.50 -50.84 -8.47
C MET A 290 0.44 -51.41 -7.06
N ALA A 291 1.53 -52.10 -6.70
CA ALA A 291 1.67 -52.99 -5.55
C ALA A 291 1.83 -52.26 -4.20
N SER A 292 1.37 -52.94 -3.14
CA SER A 292 1.67 -52.75 -1.71
C SER A 292 3.13 -53.16 -1.42
N SER A 293 3.89 -52.75 -0.38
CA SER A 293 3.70 -52.16 0.96
C SER A 293 5.15 -51.86 1.51
N PRO A 294 5.45 -51.46 2.78
CA PRO A 294 4.60 -51.05 3.91
C PRO A 294 5.08 -49.82 4.75
N THR A 295 4.18 -49.38 5.66
CA THR A 295 4.39 -48.81 7.01
C THR A 295 5.12 -47.47 7.22
N SER A 296 4.36 -46.46 7.62
CA SER A 296 4.38 -45.96 9.01
C SER A 296 3.19 -45.03 9.26
N ALA A 297 2.59 -45.17 10.44
CA ALA A 297 1.41 -44.45 10.87
C ALA A 297 1.75 -43.02 11.27
N ASN A 298 0.95 -42.05 10.81
CA ASN A 298 0.71 -40.81 11.52
C ASN A 298 -0.74 -40.37 11.29
N SER A 299 -1.42 -40.12 12.40
CA SER A 299 -2.82 -39.68 12.47
C SER A 299 -2.99 -38.30 11.81
N LEU A 300 -3.76 -38.24 10.73
CA LEU A 300 -4.23 -36.97 10.17
C LEU A 300 -5.57 -36.61 10.81
N GLN A 301 -5.53 -35.51 11.55
CA GLN A 301 -6.66 -34.78 12.09
C GLN A 301 -7.44 -34.15 10.92
N ALA A 302 -8.76 -34.34 10.88
CA ALA A 302 -9.63 -33.81 9.85
C ALA A 302 -9.58 -32.27 9.82
N GLN A 303 -9.20 -31.71 8.68
CA GLN A 303 -9.39 -30.30 8.31
C GLN A 303 -10.42 -30.28 7.17
N PRO A 304 -11.50 -29.48 7.24
CA PRO A 304 -12.42 -29.33 6.13
C PRO A 304 -11.86 -28.39 5.06
N ASP A 305 -12.08 -28.79 3.81
CA ASP A 305 -12.22 -27.97 2.60
C ASP A 305 -11.03 -27.11 2.14
N TYR A 306 -10.08 -27.75 1.44
CA TYR A 306 -9.27 -27.08 0.41
C TYR A 306 -9.92 -27.30 -0.96
N GLN A 307 -10.45 -26.24 -1.57
CA GLN A 307 -10.71 -26.21 -3.01
C GLN A 307 -9.41 -25.81 -3.73
N ALA A 308 -8.87 -26.71 -4.53
CA ALA A 308 -7.79 -26.42 -5.47
C ALA A 308 -8.38 -25.99 -6.81
N CYS A 309 -8.07 -24.78 -7.28
CA CYS A 309 -8.32 -24.37 -8.66
C CYS A 309 -7.20 -24.91 -9.55
N ILE A 310 -7.53 -25.86 -10.42
CA ILE A 310 -6.70 -26.20 -11.58
C ILE A 310 -7.26 -25.40 -12.76
N ALA A 311 -6.50 -24.41 -13.25
CA ALA A 311 -6.81 -23.70 -14.47
C ALA A 311 -6.37 -24.55 -15.68
N LEU A 312 -7.32 -25.03 -16.48
CA LEU A 312 -7.05 -25.51 -17.84
C LEU A 312 -7.59 -24.46 -18.83
N PRO A 313 -6.80 -24.08 -19.85
CA PRO A 313 -7.27 -23.12 -20.84
C PRO A 313 -8.29 -23.81 -21.75
N SER A 314 -9.38 -23.10 -22.02
CA SER A 314 -10.35 -23.37 -23.10
C SER A 314 -11.23 -24.63 -22.98
N THR A 315 -12.12 -24.66 -21.99
CA THR A 315 -13.56 -25.00 -22.15
C THR A 315 -14.27 -24.92 -20.80
N CYS A 316 -15.40 -24.22 -20.73
CA CYS A 316 -16.21 -24.13 -19.51
C CYS A 316 -17.23 -25.27 -19.51
N THR A 317 -17.01 -26.29 -18.67
CA THR A 317 -18.01 -27.33 -18.40
C THR A 317 -18.48 -27.18 -16.95
N VAL A 318 -19.75 -26.82 -16.76
CA VAL A 318 -20.37 -26.73 -15.44
C VAL A 318 -20.81 -28.14 -15.03
N LEU A 319 -20.16 -28.71 -14.02
CA LEU A 319 -20.57 -29.98 -13.42
C LEU A 319 -21.51 -29.70 -12.24
N TRP A 320 -22.77 -30.09 -12.36
CA TRP A 320 -23.70 -30.12 -11.22
C TRP A 320 -23.51 -31.44 -10.46
N LEU A 321 -23.03 -31.37 -9.23
CA LEU A 321 -23.11 -32.49 -8.28
C LEU A 321 -24.35 -32.28 -7.41
N ALA A 322 -25.37 -33.10 -7.65
CA ALA A 322 -26.52 -33.21 -6.75
C ALA A 322 -26.09 -33.99 -5.50
N SER A 323 -26.14 -33.35 -4.33
CA SER A 323 -26.00 -34.05 -3.05
C SER A 323 -27.30 -34.78 -2.73
N ASN A 324 -27.31 -36.11 -2.87
CA ASN A 324 -28.37 -36.93 -2.31
C ASN A 324 -28.08 -37.17 -0.82
N SER A 325 -28.87 -36.57 0.06
CA SER A 325 -28.95 -36.95 1.47
C SER A 325 -29.72 -38.27 1.59
N LEU A 326 -29.01 -39.36 1.86
CA LEU A 326 -29.63 -40.61 2.34
C LEU A 326 -29.77 -40.52 3.86
N THR A 327 -30.99 -40.30 4.33
CA THR A 327 -31.40 -40.65 5.68
C THR A 327 -31.81 -42.12 5.71
N GLY A 328 -31.18 -42.92 6.57
CA GLY A 328 -31.55 -44.31 6.78
C GLY A 328 -31.17 -44.75 8.19
N SER A 329 -32.21 -45.06 8.96
CA SER A 329 -32.29 -45.69 10.28
C SER A 329 -31.38 -46.89 10.51
#